data_AF-A0A2P8D888-F1
#
_entry.id   AF-A0A2P8D888-F1
#
_cell.length_a   1.000
_cell.length_b   1.000
_cell.length_c   1.000
_cell.angle_alpha   90.00
_cell.angle_beta   90.00
_cell.angle_gamma   90.00
#
_symmetry.space_group_name_H-M   'P 1'
#
loop_
_entity.id
_entity.type
_entity.pdbx_description
1 polymer ?
#
loop_
_entity_poly.entity_id
_entity_poly.type
_entity_poly.pdbx_seq_one_letter_code
_entity_poly.pdbx_strand_id
1 'polypeptide(L)'
;MNAIHVKYSTLFSLGIRQLYYANGIGPGYRISPETDMDILPTEATVNTLRRLDMIFKRTDRNAGFTLLANTIGKSGPNDVLRVAPGKGDRLSFFILFKKAASYHYNLLPMPMPANSLLYFSNEVGDGAAPRANLHLSTSANGVDGSVDLIKSAGPVYRYNHNTTIVPGKARVVHRSGAVLLPESLINENGKAALVFNLLSLPEGRCSLLVDGVTIEAFYYTGPLDGLKVAGVIDLSLADVLPANYRIVEPAKQLAPARPAFTISFPNRKTIWRYVVQMQSSSPLYLQMKDLNPADKIQFLNTLKIESNDPNVVFTRSAATDFSIVFESTQPIALQERYLASAVNDPLHINFNRYPGPGTPTVLRASLPYPSTDMINALNPNAVLSEIFLTI
;
A
#
# COMPACT_ATOMS: atom_id res chain seq x y z
N MET A 1 -15.69 -50.30 -7.90
CA MET A 1 -14.61 -49.33 -7.58
C MET A 1 -15.27 -48.12 -6.94
N ASN A 2 -15.06 -47.89 -5.65
CA ASN A 2 -15.58 -46.67 -5.00
C ASN A 2 -14.70 -45.49 -5.43
N ALA A 3 -15.30 -44.48 -6.06
CA ALA A 3 -14.60 -43.26 -6.41
C ALA A 3 -14.14 -42.54 -5.12
N ILE A 4 -12.85 -42.26 -5.01
CA ILE A 4 -12.32 -41.43 -3.92
C ILE A 4 -12.74 -39.98 -4.20
N HIS A 5 -13.67 -39.46 -3.41
CA HIS A 5 -14.07 -38.05 -3.48
C HIS A 5 -13.15 -37.20 -2.61
N VAL A 6 -12.29 -36.38 -3.23
CA VAL A 6 -11.47 -35.39 -2.52
C VAL A 6 -12.24 -34.07 -2.46
N LYS A 7 -12.51 -33.56 -1.26
CA LYS A 7 -13.24 -32.31 -1.04
C LYS A 7 -12.29 -31.20 -0.60
N TYR A 8 -12.25 -30.12 -1.38
CA TYR A 8 -11.57 -28.88 -0.99
C TYR A 8 -12.58 -27.85 -0.47
N SER A 9 -12.28 -27.27 0.69
CA SER A 9 -13.02 -26.13 1.25
C SER A 9 -12.12 -24.91 1.27
N THR A 10 -12.68 -23.71 1.14
CA THR A 10 -11.93 -22.46 1.35
C THR A 10 -11.32 -22.46 2.75
N LEU A 11 -10.05 -22.09 2.86
CA LEU A 11 -9.37 -21.85 4.12
C LEU A 11 -9.53 -20.38 4.51
N PHE A 12 -9.11 -19.48 3.63
CA PHE A 12 -9.29 -18.03 3.71
C PHE A 12 -9.17 -17.41 2.32
N SER A 13 -9.52 -16.13 2.21
CA SER A 13 -9.21 -15.30 1.05
C SER A 13 -8.41 -14.07 1.45
N LEU A 14 -7.67 -13.51 0.50
CA LEU A 14 -6.97 -12.25 0.64
C LEU A 14 -7.22 -11.40 -0.60
N GLY A 15 -7.52 -10.12 -0.41
CA GLY A 15 -7.65 -9.14 -1.49
C GLY A 15 -6.83 -7.88 -1.23
N ILE A 16 -6.36 -7.25 -2.31
CA ILE A 16 -5.85 -5.89 -2.25
C ILE A 16 -6.98 -4.92 -2.59
N ARG A 17 -7.21 -3.95 -1.70
CA ARG A 17 -8.14 -2.85 -1.94
C ARG A 17 -7.34 -1.62 -2.34
N GLN A 18 -7.35 -1.32 -3.64
CA GLN A 18 -6.70 -0.13 -4.19
C GLN A 18 -7.74 1.00 -4.26
N LEU A 19 -7.70 1.94 -3.32
CA LEU A 19 -8.70 3.01 -3.24
C LEU A 19 -8.59 4.01 -4.42
N TYR A 20 -7.48 4.01 -5.16
CA TYR A 20 -7.33 4.86 -6.35
C TYR A 20 -8.33 4.46 -7.44
N TYR A 21 -8.69 3.17 -7.48
CA TYR A 21 -9.67 2.58 -8.38
C TYR A 21 -11.06 2.45 -7.75
N ALA A 22 -11.37 3.17 -6.66
CA ALA A 22 -12.58 2.97 -5.84
C ALA A 22 -13.93 2.92 -6.60
N ASN A 23 -13.99 3.42 -7.84
CA ASN A 23 -15.15 3.30 -8.73
C ASN A 23 -15.29 1.90 -9.40
N GLY A 24 -14.45 0.94 -9.05
CA GLY A 24 -14.53 -0.47 -9.45
C GLY A 24 -14.19 -0.75 -10.93
N ILE A 25 -13.80 0.27 -11.70
CA ILE A 25 -13.50 0.16 -13.13
C ILE A 25 -12.44 1.20 -13.49
N GLY A 26 -11.19 0.79 -13.51
CA GLY A 26 -10.20 1.56 -14.25
C GLY A 26 -10.37 1.48 -15.75
N PRO A 27 -9.96 2.50 -16.55
CA PRO A 27 -9.74 2.42 -17.99
C PRO A 27 -9.26 1.06 -18.52
N GLY A 28 -8.40 0.33 -17.78
CA GLY A 28 -7.95 -1.04 -18.16
C GLY A 28 -8.96 -2.18 -17.93
N TYR A 29 -10.01 -1.98 -17.12
CA TYR A 29 -10.95 -3.02 -16.71
C TYR A 29 -12.04 -3.35 -17.73
N ARG A 30 -11.98 -2.79 -18.95
CA ARG A 30 -13.03 -3.00 -19.97
C ARG A 30 -12.90 -4.33 -20.72
N ILE A 31 -11.73 -5.00 -20.69
CA ILE A 31 -11.52 -6.25 -21.46
C ILE A 31 -10.63 -7.28 -20.70
N SER A 32 -9.58 -6.87 -19.99
CA SER A 32 -8.79 -7.75 -19.11
C SER A 32 -8.17 -6.95 -17.95
N PRO A 33 -8.60 -7.14 -16.69
CA PRO A 33 -8.07 -6.38 -15.57
C PRO A 33 -6.57 -6.65 -15.38
N GLU A 34 -5.76 -5.59 -15.41
CA GLU A 34 -4.34 -5.67 -15.08
C GLU A 34 -4.14 -5.18 -13.65
N THR A 35 -3.61 -6.04 -12.79
CA THR A 35 -3.32 -5.70 -11.40
C THR A 35 -2.04 -4.88 -11.28
N ASP A 36 -1.99 -3.93 -10.34
CA ASP A 36 -0.77 -3.19 -10.01
C ASP A 36 0.25 -4.03 -9.23
N MET A 37 -0.24 -5.09 -8.59
CA MET A 37 0.49 -5.94 -7.68
C MET A 37 0.37 -7.39 -8.12
N ASP A 38 1.39 -8.19 -7.83
CA ASP A 38 1.32 -9.64 -7.82
C ASP A 38 1.59 -10.16 -6.40
N ILE A 39 1.01 -11.32 -6.09
CA ILE A 39 1.24 -12.02 -4.83
C ILE A 39 1.74 -13.42 -5.14
N LEU A 40 2.96 -13.72 -4.68
CA LEU A 40 3.63 -15.01 -4.91
C LEU A 40 3.85 -15.73 -3.58
N PRO A 41 3.49 -17.02 -3.45
CA PRO A 41 3.92 -17.80 -2.29
C PRO A 41 5.46 -17.92 -2.29
N THR A 42 6.07 -17.82 -1.11
CA THR A 42 7.48 -18.16 -0.92
C THR A 42 7.73 -19.66 -1.14
N GLU A 43 8.99 -20.08 -1.28
CA GLU A 43 9.31 -21.51 -1.42
C GLU A 43 8.88 -22.31 -0.19
N ALA A 44 9.14 -21.79 1.01
CA ALA A 44 8.68 -22.36 2.27
C ALA A 44 7.14 -22.52 2.31
N THR A 45 6.40 -21.53 1.78
CA THR A 45 4.94 -21.62 1.64
C THR A 45 4.54 -22.71 0.66
N VAL A 46 5.15 -22.79 -0.52
CA VAL A 46 4.84 -23.85 -1.49
C VAL A 46 5.03 -25.24 -0.87
N ASN A 47 6.10 -25.46 -0.11
CA ASN A 47 6.34 -26.72 0.58
C ASN A 47 5.29 -26.99 1.67
N THR A 48 4.90 -25.98 2.43
CA THR A 48 3.83 -26.07 3.44
C THR A 48 2.48 -26.39 2.79
N LEU A 49 2.13 -25.74 1.67
CA LEU A 49 0.90 -25.99 0.94
C LEU A 49 0.81 -27.42 0.42
N ARG A 50 1.91 -27.96 -0.14
CA ARG A 50 1.97 -29.37 -0.59
C ARG A 50 1.80 -30.34 0.57
N ARG A 51 2.50 -30.11 1.70
CA ARG A 51 2.41 -30.97 2.88
C ARG A 51 1.02 -30.99 3.50
N LEU A 52 0.32 -29.84 3.48
CA LEU A 52 -1.00 -29.69 4.09
C LEU A 52 -2.16 -29.99 3.13
N ASP A 53 -1.90 -30.49 1.91
CA ASP A 53 -2.89 -30.69 0.85
C ASP A 53 -3.73 -29.41 0.62
N MET A 54 -3.06 -28.29 0.38
CA MET A 54 -3.67 -26.98 0.12
C MET A 54 -3.42 -26.51 -1.32
N ILE A 55 -4.39 -25.79 -1.87
CA ILE A 55 -4.34 -25.22 -3.22
C ILE A 55 -4.38 -23.70 -3.12
N PHE A 56 -3.41 -23.05 -3.75
CA PHE A 56 -3.37 -21.61 -3.94
C PHE A 56 -4.01 -21.23 -5.26
N LYS A 57 -5.05 -20.38 -5.23
CA LYS A 57 -5.75 -19.88 -6.42
C LYS A 57 -5.69 -18.36 -6.45
N ARG A 58 -4.97 -17.79 -7.42
CA ARG A 58 -4.93 -16.34 -7.64
C ARG A 58 -6.29 -15.80 -8.10
N THR A 59 -6.53 -14.51 -7.86
CA THR A 59 -7.65 -13.78 -8.46
C THR A 59 -7.17 -12.48 -9.09
N ASP A 60 -7.50 -12.30 -10.36
CA ASP A 60 -7.07 -11.15 -11.15
C ASP A 60 -7.91 -9.89 -10.85
N ARG A 61 -9.01 -10.02 -10.10
CA ARG A 61 -9.94 -8.90 -9.85
C ARG A 61 -9.38 -7.89 -8.86
N ASN A 62 -8.66 -8.34 -7.84
CA ASN A 62 -8.21 -7.51 -6.72
C ASN A 62 -6.76 -7.82 -6.32
N ALA A 63 -5.94 -8.33 -7.25
CA ALA A 63 -4.56 -8.73 -7.00
C ALA A 63 -4.41 -9.69 -5.80
N GLY A 64 -5.44 -10.48 -5.52
CA GLY A 64 -5.56 -11.31 -4.33
C GLY A 64 -5.43 -12.80 -4.63
N PHE A 65 -5.83 -13.61 -3.65
CA PHE A 65 -5.91 -15.05 -3.79
C PHE A 65 -6.91 -15.67 -2.83
N THR A 66 -7.32 -16.90 -3.13
CA THR A 66 -8.06 -17.77 -2.23
C THR A 66 -7.23 -19.02 -1.97
N LEU A 67 -7.09 -19.40 -0.72
CA LEU A 67 -6.48 -20.66 -0.34
C LEU A 67 -7.57 -21.69 -0.07
N LEU A 68 -7.44 -22.87 -0.66
CA LEU A 68 -8.32 -24.02 -0.43
C LEU A 68 -7.55 -25.10 0.32
N ALA A 69 -8.22 -25.84 1.20
CA ALA A 69 -7.62 -26.94 1.95
C ALA A 69 -8.47 -28.21 1.80
N ASN A 70 -7.79 -29.36 1.75
CA ASN A 70 -8.45 -30.67 1.70
C ASN A 70 -9.11 -31.01 3.04
N THR A 71 -10.37 -31.45 2.99
CA THR A 71 -11.20 -31.72 4.16
C THR A 71 -11.78 -33.13 4.13
N ILE A 72 -11.87 -33.78 5.30
CA ILE A 72 -12.32 -35.19 5.45
C ILE A 72 -13.78 -35.33 5.88
N GLY A 73 -14.51 -34.22 6.02
CA GLY A 73 -15.89 -34.21 6.49
C GLY A 73 -16.18 -33.00 7.36
N LYS A 74 -17.20 -33.12 8.20
CA LYS A 74 -17.63 -32.07 9.12
C LYS A 74 -17.65 -32.56 10.57
N SER A 75 -17.42 -31.63 11.49
CA SER A 75 -17.68 -31.77 12.92
C SER A 75 -18.65 -30.65 13.32
N GLY A 76 -19.93 -30.99 13.47
CA GLY A 76 -21.00 -29.99 13.54
C GLY A 76 -21.05 -29.14 12.27
N PRO A 77 -21.05 -27.78 12.38
CA PRO A 77 -21.05 -26.92 11.20
C PRO A 77 -19.67 -26.78 10.54
N ASN A 78 -18.60 -27.19 11.22
CA ASN A 78 -17.22 -26.93 10.81
C ASN A 78 -16.72 -28.01 9.87
N ASP A 79 -15.98 -27.64 8.82
CA ASP A 79 -15.21 -28.63 8.05
C ASP A 79 -13.96 -29.04 8.84
N VAL A 80 -13.51 -30.28 8.68
CA VAL A 80 -12.31 -30.79 9.36
C VAL A 80 -11.19 -30.97 8.35
N LEU A 81 -10.03 -30.36 8.61
CA LEU A 81 -8.85 -30.52 7.77
C LEU A 81 -8.38 -31.98 7.73
N ARG A 82 -7.96 -32.43 6.55
CA ARG A 82 -7.33 -33.75 6.39
C ARG A 82 -6.02 -33.80 7.18
N VAL A 83 -5.16 -32.82 6.98
CA VAL A 83 -3.84 -32.69 7.62
C VAL A 83 -3.87 -31.49 8.56
N ALA A 84 -3.46 -31.68 9.81
CA ALA A 84 -3.35 -30.59 10.76
C ALA A 84 -2.08 -29.76 10.50
N PRO A 85 -2.14 -28.42 10.61
CA PRO A 85 -0.94 -27.60 10.68
C PRO A 85 -0.08 -28.00 11.89
N GLY A 86 1.23 -27.99 11.71
CA GLY A 86 2.22 -28.10 12.78
C GLY A 86 2.28 -26.83 13.64
N LYS A 87 2.83 -26.97 14.85
CA LYS A 87 3.06 -25.83 15.73
C LYS A 87 4.04 -24.85 15.06
N GLY A 88 3.60 -23.63 14.84
CA GLY A 88 4.41 -22.59 14.19
C GLY A 88 4.34 -22.59 12.66
N ASP A 89 3.48 -23.40 12.05
CA ASP A 89 3.24 -23.33 10.60
C ASP A 89 2.73 -21.94 10.18
N ARG A 90 3.26 -21.47 9.04
CA ARG A 90 2.94 -20.17 8.46
C ARG A 90 2.87 -20.23 6.95
N LEU A 91 2.17 -19.25 6.40
CA LEU A 91 2.06 -19.02 4.97
C LEU A 91 2.55 -17.61 4.69
N SER A 92 3.73 -17.52 4.09
CA SER A 92 4.37 -16.28 3.66
C SER A 92 4.20 -16.05 2.16
N PHE A 93 3.89 -14.82 1.77
CA PHE A 93 3.73 -14.42 0.37
C PHE A 93 4.45 -13.10 0.10
N PHE A 94 5.17 -13.02 -1.01
CA PHE A 94 5.78 -11.79 -1.49
C PHE A 94 4.78 -10.95 -2.26
N ILE A 95 4.81 -9.64 -2.04
CA ILE A 95 4.11 -8.64 -2.83
C ILE A 95 5.11 -8.03 -3.80
N LEU A 96 4.79 -8.02 -5.08
CA LEU A 96 5.60 -7.41 -6.14
C LEU A 96 4.78 -6.29 -6.79
N PHE A 97 5.35 -5.11 -6.94
CA PHE A 97 4.72 -4.07 -7.76
C PHE A 97 5.05 -4.32 -9.24
N LYS A 98 4.00 -4.51 -10.04
CA LYS A 98 4.11 -4.61 -11.51
C LYS A 98 4.35 -3.24 -12.13
N LYS A 99 3.76 -2.19 -11.55
CA LYS A 99 3.87 -0.80 -12.03
C LYS A 99 4.66 0.03 -11.04
N ALA A 100 5.76 0.62 -11.50
CA ALA A 100 6.52 1.58 -10.69
C ALA A 100 5.66 2.79 -10.27
N ALA A 101 4.63 3.11 -11.06
CA ALA A 101 3.74 4.23 -10.79
C ALA A 101 2.85 4.06 -9.55
N SER A 102 2.71 2.84 -9.02
CA SER A 102 1.84 2.58 -7.85
C SER A 102 2.21 3.38 -6.63
N TYR A 103 3.48 3.77 -6.48
CA TYR A 103 3.91 4.63 -5.39
C TYR A 103 3.41 6.08 -5.49
N HIS A 104 3.10 6.56 -6.71
CA HIS A 104 2.70 7.95 -6.94
C HIS A 104 1.26 8.22 -6.49
N TYR A 105 0.35 7.25 -6.62
CA TYR A 105 -1.06 7.45 -6.23
C TYR A 105 -1.44 6.82 -4.88
N ASN A 106 -0.64 5.92 -4.33
CA ASN A 106 -0.85 5.38 -2.99
C ASN A 106 -0.16 6.23 -1.92
N LEU A 107 -0.78 6.30 -0.74
CA LEU A 107 -0.18 6.86 0.46
C LEU A 107 0.87 5.89 1.02
N LEU A 108 2.00 5.80 0.33
CA LEU A 108 3.16 5.01 0.73
C LEU A 108 4.34 5.94 1.04
N PRO A 109 5.24 5.54 1.95
CA PRO A 109 6.43 6.32 2.27
C PRO A 109 7.33 6.32 1.02
N MET A 110 7.70 7.52 0.56
CA MET A 110 8.56 7.69 -0.61
C MET A 110 9.71 8.65 -0.27
N PRO A 111 10.98 8.24 -0.51
CA PRO A 111 11.38 6.90 -0.95
C PRO A 111 11.18 5.87 0.18
N MET A 112 10.88 4.62 -0.17
CA MET A 112 10.96 3.52 0.81
C MET A 112 12.39 3.48 1.38
N PRO A 113 12.58 3.39 2.71
CA PRO A 113 13.91 3.22 3.28
C PRO A 113 14.64 2.04 2.64
N ALA A 114 15.94 2.18 2.38
CA ALA A 114 16.74 1.09 1.84
C ALA A 114 16.65 -0.14 2.76
N ASN A 115 16.53 -1.33 2.17
CA ASN A 115 16.33 -2.58 2.91
C ASN A 115 15.12 -2.53 3.85
N SER A 116 13.99 -2.01 3.37
CA SER A 116 12.70 -2.12 4.06
C SER A 116 11.65 -2.71 3.13
N LEU A 117 10.65 -3.35 3.74
CA LEU A 117 9.52 -3.96 3.07
C LEU A 117 8.24 -3.63 3.83
N LEU A 118 7.13 -3.55 3.11
CA LEU A 118 5.82 -3.60 3.76
C LEU A 118 5.64 -4.97 4.44
N TYR A 119 5.13 -5.01 5.67
CA TYR A 119 4.94 -6.24 6.44
C TYR A 119 3.49 -6.32 6.93
N PHE A 120 2.82 -7.38 6.51
CA PHE A 120 1.43 -7.64 6.86
C PHE A 120 1.32 -9.00 7.55
N SER A 121 0.51 -9.10 8.60
CA SER A 121 0.31 -10.37 9.31
C SER A 121 -1.12 -10.46 9.82
N ASN A 122 -1.58 -11.67 10.17
CA ASN A 122 -2.85 -11.86 10.88
C ASN A 122 -2.69 -11.81 12.41
N GLU A 123 -1.57 -11.30 12.92
CA GLU A 123 -1.32 -11.04 14.34
C GLU A 123 -1.75 -9.62 14.70
N VAL A 124 -2.94 -9.22 14.24
CA VAL A 124 -3.51 -7.89 14.42
C VAL A 124 -4.46 -7.89 15.62
N GLY A 125 -4.41 -6.83 16.41
CA GLY A 125 -5.19 -6.68 17.65
C GLY A 125 -6.59 -6.08 17.47
N ASP A 126 -7.21 -6.13 16.29
CA ASP A 126 -8.56 -5.59 16.07
C ASP A 126 -9.64 -6.65 16.30
N GLY A 127 -10.13 -6.75 17.54
CA GLY A 127 -11.22 -7.67 17.88
C GLY A 127 -12.58 -7.29 17.28
N ALA A 128 -12.76 -6.05 16.80
CA ALA A 128 -14.02 -5.56 16.26
C ALA A 128 -14.16 -5.82 14.76
N ALA A 129 -13.06 -6.04 14.04
CA ALA A 129 -13.09 -6.32 12.61
C ALA A 129 -13.94 -7.57 12.30
N PRO A 130 -14.93 -7.47 11.40
CA PRO A 130 -15.74 -8.62 11.02
C PRO A 130 -14.90 -9.62 10.22
N ARG A 131 -15.12 -10.91 10.45
CA ARG A 131 -14.34 -11.99 9.81
C ARG A 131 -14.36 -11.97 8.27
N ALA A 132 -15.40 -11.38 7.68
CA ALA A 132 -15.55 -11.18 6.24
C ALA A 132 -14.80 -9.95 5.68
N ASN A 133 -14.16 -9.14 6.53
CA ASN A 133 -13.37 -7.96 6.14
C ASN A 133 -12.31 -7.63 7.20
N LEU A 134 -11.28 -8.47 7.28
CA LEU A 134 -10.17 -8.33 8.23
C LEU A 134 -9.01 -7.57 7.60
N HIS A 135 -8.51 -6.52 8.25
CA HIS A 135 -7.31 -5.84 7.75
C HIS A 135 -6.03 -6.53 8.24
N LEU A 136 -5.00 -6.60 7.39
CA LEU A 136 -3.67 -7.12 7.77
C LEU A 136 -2.63 -6.04 8.05
N SER A 137 -2.94 -4.78 7.73
CA SER A 137 -2.17 -3.62 8.18
C SER A 137 -2.33 -3.45 9.69
N THR A 138 -1.30 -2.96 10.34
CA THR A 138 -1.35 -2.55 11.76
C THR A 138 -2.26 -1.33 11.97
N SER A 139 -2.47 -0.52 10.93
CA SER A 139 -3.41 0.59 10.89
C SER A 139 -4.78 0.14 10.40
N ALA A 140 -5.83 0.51 11.15
CA ALA A 140 -7.22 0.24 10.78
C ALA A 140 -7.65 0.98 9.50
N ASN A 141 -6.96 2.07 9.14
CA ASN A 141 -7.28 2.90 7.97
C ASN A 141 -6.62 2.40 6.67
N GLY A 142 -5.90 1.28 6.71
CA GLY A 142 -5.12 0.75 5.60
C GLY A 142 -3.62 1.00 5.76
N VAL A 143 -2.86 0.62 4.74
CA VAL A 143 -1.40 0.62 4.74
C VAL A 143 -0.85 1.98 5.15
N ASP A 144 0.02 1.97 6.16
CA ASP A 144 0.71 3.14 6.68
C ASP A 144 2.21 2.87 6.73
N GLY A 145 2.96 3.66 5.95
CA GLY A 145 4.41 3.55 5.83
C GLY A 145 5.20 3.76 7.12
N SER A 146 4.59 4.31 8.17
CA SER A 146 5.27 4.52 9.45
C SER A 146 5.22 3.29 10.36
N VAL A 147 4.23 2.41 10.17
CA VAL A 147 3.96 1.28 11.08
C VAL A 147 3.94 -0.08 10.39
N ASP A 148 3.69 -0.12 9.08
CA ASP A 148 3.69 -1.35 8.28
C ASP A 148 5.03 -1.64 7.61
N LEU A 149 6.12 -1.01 8.03
CA LEU A 149 7.46 -1.31 7.53
C LEU A 149 8.21 -2.27 8.45
N ILE A 150 8.92 -3.21 7.84
CA ILE A 150 9.95 -4.02 8.50
C ILE A 150 11.26 -3.88 7.74
N LYS A 151 12.39 -3.87 8.46
CA LYS A 151 13.70 -4.01 7.83
C LYS A 151 13.78 -5.35 7.12
N SER A 152 14.42 -5.39 5.96
CA SER A 152 14.71 -6.61 5.23
C SER A 152 16.20 -6.91 5.19
N ALA A 153 16.52 -8.18 5.03
CA ALA A 153 17.87 -8.65 4.83
C ALA A 153 17.88 -9.71 3.72
N GLY A 154 18.89 -9.63 2.85
CA GLY A 154 19.23 -10.71 1.93
C GLY A 154 20.05 -11.80 2.62
N PRO A 155 20.83 -12.59 1.85
CA PRO A 155 21.64 -13.69 2.37
C PRO A 155 22.65 -13.33 3.46
N VAL A 156 23.16 -12.09 3.46
CA VAL A 156 24.12 -11.60 4.45
C VAL A 156 23.50 -10.44 5.21
N TYR A 157 23.40 -10.57 6.52
CA TYR A 157 22.94 -9.51 7.40
C TYR A 157 24.12 -8.89 8.15
N ARG A 158 24.18 -7.57 8.16
CA ARG A 158 25.23 -6.78 8.80
C ARG A 158 24.63 -5.85 9.83
N TYR A 159 25.28 -5.74 10.98
CA TYR A 159 24.84 -4.87 12.06
C TYR A 159 26.03 -4.24 12.78
N ASN A 160 25.95 -2.94 13.07
CA ASN A 160 26.94 -2.22 13.86
C ASN A 160 26.34 -1.88 15.22
N HIS A 161 27.01 -2.28 16.30
CA HIS A 161 26.63 -2.01 17.68
C HIS A 161 27.54 -0.93 18.29
N ASN A 162 26.98 -0.07 19.13
CA ASN A 162 27.70 1.07 19.72
C ASN A 162 28.63 0.69 20.87
N THR A 163 28.63 -0.57 21.29
CA THR A 163 29.53 -1.13 22.31
C THR A 163 30.19 -2.40 21.80
N THR A 164 31.34 -2.77 22.36
CA THR A 164 31.96 -4.08 22.13
C THR A 164 31.02 -5.20 22.57
N ILE A 165 31.03 -6.30 21.82
CA ILE A 165 30.21 -7.48 22.11
C ILE A 165 31.14 -8.66 22.42
N VAL A 166 30.82 -9.40 23.49
CA VAL A 166 31.52 -10.64 23.84
C VAL A 166 31.09 -11.76 22.87
N PRO A 167 32.03 -12.59 22.35
CA PRO A 167 31.68 -13.72 21.51
C PRO A 167 30.57 -14.61 22.11
N GLY A 168 29.62 -15.02 21.27
CA GLY A 168 28.45 -15.81 21.68
C GLY A 168 27.29 -15.03 22.31
N LYS A 169 27.45 -13.72 22.57
CA LYS A 169 26.37 -12.88 23.10
C LYS A 169 25.45 -12.29 22.03
N ALA A 170 25.95 -12.13 20.81
CA ALA A 170 25.14 -11.78 19.65
C ALA A 170 24.63 -13.05 18.95
N ARG A 171 23.34 -13.07 18.63
CA ARG A 171 22.72 -14.14 17.84
C ARG A 171 21.54 -13.62 17.04
N VAL A 172 21.34 -14.17 15.84
CA VAL A 172 20.09 -14.03 15.10
C VAL A 172 19.20 -15.22 15.44
N VAL A 173 17.98 -14.95 15.87
CA VAL A 173 16.96 -15.98 16.13
C VAL A 173 15.88 -15.85 15.07
N HIS A 174 15.73 -16.89 14.26
CA HIS A 174 14.64 -17.01 13.31
C HIS A 174 13.36 -17.42 14.04
N ARG A 175 12.19 -17.03 13.50
CA ARG A 175 10.89 -17.32 14.11
C ARG A 175 10.59 -18.83 14.27
N SER A 176 11.21 -19.68 13.45
CA SER A 176 11.14 -21.15 13.62
C SER A 176 11.85 -21.67 14.87
N GLY A 177 12.61 -20.82 15.56
CA GLY A 177 13.47 -21.19 16.69
C GLY A 177 14.92 -21.49 16.32
N ALA A 178 15.27 -21.49 15.02
CA ALA A 178 16.65 -21.64 14.58
C ALA A 178 17.50 -20.45 15.05
N VAL A 179 18.71 -20.72 15.51
CA VAL A 179 19.64 -19.72 16.06
C VAL A 179 20.92 -19.71 15.25
N LEU A 180 21.38 -18.52 14.86
CA LEU A 180 22.66 -18.29 14.20
C LEU A 180 23.57 -17.42 15.05
N LEU A 181 24.84 -17.79 15.09
CA LEU A 181 25.92 -16.96 15.62
C LEU A 181 26.52 -16.12 14.48
N PRO A 182 27.15 -14.98 14.79
CA PRO A 182 27.84 -14.19 13.77
C PRO A 182 28.98 -15.01 13.15
N GLU A 183 29.08 -14.98 11.84
CA GLU A 183 30.23 -15.52 11.09
C GLU A 183 31.47 -14.64 11.33
N SER A 184 31.27 -13.34 11.51
CA SER A 184 32.33 -12.38 11.87
C SER A 184 31.83 -11.42 12.95
N LEU A 185 32.68 -11.22 13.96
CA LEU A 185 32.52 -10.25 15.05
C LEU A 185 33.85 -9.49 15.18
N ILE A 186 33.83 -8.19 14.86
CA ILE A 186 34.99 -7.31 14.95
C ILE A 186 34.72 -6.26 16.01
N ASN A 187 35.55 -6.23 17.06
CA ASN A 187 35.50 -5.19 18.10
C ASN A 187 36.61 -4.17 17.83
N GLU A 188 36.25 -2.92 17.60
CA GLU A 188 37.20 -1.84 17.29
C GLU A 188 36.70 -0.51 17.87
N ASN A 189 37.59 0.25 18.53
CA ASN A 189 37.29 1.57 19.11
C ASN A 189 36.03 1.58 20.00
N GLY A 190 35.83 0.53 20.79
CA GLY A 190 34.67 0.41 21.67
C GLY A 190 33.36 0.04 20.99
N LYS A 191 33.33 -0.22 19.68
CA LYS A 191 32.15 -0.63 18.89
C LYS A 191 32.30 -2.06 18.39
N ALA A 192 31.20 -2.68 17.96
CA ALA A 192 31.22 -4.00 17.34
C ALA A 192 30.58 -3.99 15.95
N ALA A 193 31.19 -4.66 14.99
CA ALA A 193 30.59 -4.98 13.69
C ALA A 193 30.31 -6.49 13.62
N LEU A 194 29.06 -6.83 13.30
CA LEU A 194 28.55 -8.20 13.19
C LEU A 194 28.20 -8.52 11.74
N VAL A 195 28.55 -9.73 11.30
CA VAL A 195 28.13 -10.29 10.02
C VAL A 195 27.53 -11.67 10.25
N PHE A 196 26.34 -11.90 9.70
CA PHE A 196 25.62 -13.17 9.77
C PHE A 196 25.34 -13.67 8.35
N ASN A 197 25.60 -14.95 8.10
CA ASN A 197 25.17 -15.67 6.91
C ASN A 197 23.81 -16.33 7.18
N LEU A 198 22.77 -15.88 6.48
CA LEU A 198 21.39 -16.30 6.67
C LEU A 198 20.96 -17.43 5.72
N LEU A 199 21.85 -17.90 4.83
CA LEU A 199 21.51 -18.89 3.78
C LEU A 199 20.97 -20.22 4.33
N SER A 200 21.32 -20.58 5.57
CA SER A 200 20.81 -21.81 6.20
C SER A 200 19.42 -21.66 6.83
N LEU A 201 18.85 -20.45 6.85
CA LEU A 201 17.51 -20.20 7.36
C LEU A 201 16.48 -20.28 6.23
N PRO A 202 15.23 -20.67 6.51
CA PRO A 202 14.12 -20.38 5.60
C PRO A 202 13.78 -18.89 5.63
N GLU A 203 13.06 -18.40 4.63
CA GLU A 203 12.56 -17.02 4.61
C GLU A 203 11.62 -16.79 5.80
N GLY A 204 11.70 -15.60 6.41
CA GLY A 204 10.86 -15.30 7.56
C GLY A 204 11.41 -14.23 8.47
N ARG A 205 10.63 -13.94 9.52
CA ARG A 205 10.98 -12.94 10.52
C ARG A 205 12.13 -13.45 11.40
N CYS A 206 13.13 -12.59 11.57
CA CYS A 206 14.28 -12.78 12.41
C CYS A 206 14.32 -11.71 13.50
N SER A 207 15.00 -12.01 14.60
CA SER A 207 15.34 -11.05 15.66
C SER A 207 16.84 -11.12 15.93
N LEU A 208 17.52 -9.98 15.90
CA LEU A 208 18.87 -9.85 16.41
C LEU A 208 18.79 -9.70 17.93
N LEU A 209 19.45 -10.58 18.66
CA LEU A 209 19.62 -10.50 20.10
C LEU A 209 21.08 -10.21 20.43
N VAL A 210 21.32 -9.30 21.37
CA VAL A 210 22.63 -9.05 22.00
C VAL A 210 22.44 -9.17 23.51
N ASP A 211 23.21 -10.03 24.15
CA ASP A 211 23.10 -10.35 25.58
C ASP A 211 21.68 -10.79 25.99
N GLY A 212 20.98 -11.47 25.08
CA GLY A 212 19.61 -11.96 25.29
C GLY A 212 18.51 -10.92 25.09
N VAL A 213 18.86 -9.66 24.83
CA VAL A 213 17.91 -8.57 24.55
C VAL A 213 17.69 -8.44 23.04
N THR A 214 16.44 -8.39 22.60
CA THR A 214 16.12 -8.10 21.19
C THR A 214 16.47 -6.66 20.85
N ILE A 215 17.43 -6.49 19.95
CA ILE A 215 17.92 -5.19 19.49
C ILE A 215 17.17 -4.73 18.24
N GLU A 216 16.89 -5.66 17.33
CA GLU A 216 16.24 -5.36 16.05
C GLU A 216 15.42 -6.56 15.57
N ALA A 217 14.29 -6.31 14.91
CA ALA A 217 13.56 -7.31 14.15
C ALA A 217 13.64 -6.98 12.66
N PHE A 218 13.81 -8.01 11.83
CA PHE A 218 13.90 -7.87 10.38
C PHE A 218 13.29 -9.09 9.68
N TYR A 219 13.03 -8.99 8.38
CA TYR A 219 12.58 -10.09 7.54
C TYR A 219 13.71 -10.58 6.65
N TYR A 220 14.09 -11.84 6.77
CA TYR A 220 15.00 -12.49 5.83
C TYR A 220 14.21 -12.93 4.61
N THR A 221 14.55 -12.39 3.44
CA THR A 221 13.79 -12.61 2.20
C THR A 221 14.23 -13.84 1.40
N GLY A 222 15.25 -14.56 1.85
CA GLY A 222 15.89 -15.58 1.01
C GLY A 222 16.76 -14.98 -0.10
N PRO A 223 17.34 -15.83 -0.96
CA PRO A 223 17.99 -15.41 -2.19
C PRO A 223 16.91 -14.96 -3.20
N LEU A 224 16.69 -13.65 -3.29
CA LEU A 224 15.79 -13.06 -4.29
C LEU A 224 16.58 -12.73 -5.56
N ASP A 225 16.65 -13.66 -6.50
CA ASP A 225 17.31 -13.40 -7.79
C ASP A 225 16.50 -12.42 -8.64
N GLY A 226 16.87 -11.14 -8.61
CA GLY A 226 16.32 -10.09 -9.47
C GLY A 226 14.88 -9.65 -9.15
N LEU A 227 14.22 -10.24 -8.15
CA LEU A 227 12.86 -9.88 -7.76
C LEU A 227 12.84 -8.62 -6.88
N LYS A 228 12.15 -7.58 -7.36
CA LYS A 228 11.86 -6.37 -6.57
C LYS A 228 10.64 -6.62 -5.68
N VAL A 229 10.89 -7.22 -4.51
CA VAL A 229 9.86 -7.42 -3.49
C VAL A 229 9.55 -6.08 -2.81
N ALA A 230 8.28 -5.72 -2.77
CA ALA A 230 7.79 -4.51 -2.14
C ALA A 230 7.27 -4.74 -0.72
N GLY A 231 6.79 -5.96 -0.45
CA GLY A 231 6.24 -6.32 0.83
C GLY A 231 6.13 -7.82 1.02
N VAL A 232 5.74 -8.21 2.22
CA VAL A 232 5.50 -9.59 2.60
C VAL A 232 4.23 -9.70 3.44
N ILE A 233 3.50 -10.78 3.20
CA ILE A 233 2.32 -11.18 3.96
C ILE A 233 2.70 -12.45 4.70
N ASP A 234 2.69 -12.43 6.03
CA ASP A 234 3.15 -13.52 6.90
C ASP A 234 2.01 -13.98 7.81
N LEU A 235 1.28 -15.01 7.36
CA LEU A 235 0.06 -15.50 8.02
C LEU A 235 0.36 -16.71 8.91
N SER A 236 0.07 -16.57 10.19
CA SER A 236 0.18 -17.64 11.18
C SER A 236 -1.04 -18.57 11.15
N LEU A 237 -0.78 -19.88 11.17
CA LEU A 237 -1.83 -20.91 11.30
C LEU A 237 -2.07 -21.32 12.77
N ALA A 238 -1.49 -20.60 13.73
CA ALA A 238 -1.64 -20.90 15.14
C ALA A 238 -3.08 -20.68 15.63
N ASP A 239 -3.55 -21.56 16.51
CA ASP A 239 -4.87 -21.49 17.13
C ASP A 239 -4.95 -20.48 18.28
N VAL A 240 -3.82 -19.96 18.77
CA VAL A 240 -3.79 -18.93 19.83
C VAL A 240 -4.19 -17.53 19.36
N LEU A 241 -4.37 -17.32 18.05
CA LEU A 241 -4.78 -16.02 17.50
C LEU A 241 -6.21 -15.63 17.93
N PRO A 242 -6.54 -14.32 17.93
CA PRO A 242 -7.91 -13.85 18.09
C PRO A 242 -8.87 -14.57 17.14
N ALA A 243 -10.06 -14.91 17.64
CA ALA A 243 -10.99 -15.81 16.94
C ALA A 243 -11.29 -15.37 15.49
N ASN A 244 -11.45 -14.06 15.24
CA ASN A 244 -11.73 -13.56 13.89
C ASN A 244 -10.53 -13.70 12.94
N TYR A 245 -9.30 -13.53 13.43
CA TYR A 245 -8.05 -13.59 12.66
C TYR A 245 -7.48 -15.00 12.51
N ARG A 246 -8.00 -15.95 13.28
CA ARG A 246 -7.59 -17.34 13.24
C ARG A 246 -8.00 -17.99 11.92
N ILE A 247 -7.05 -18.63 11.26
CA ILE A 247 -7.28 -19.34 10.00
C ILE A 247 -7.79 -20.77 10.25
N VAL A 248 -7.22 -21.44 11.25
CA VAL A 248 -7.56 -22.82 11.63
C VAL A 248 -8.01 -22.82 13.09
N GLU A 249 -9.24 -23.25 13.33
CA GLU A 249 -9.78 -23.41 14.68
C GLU A 249 -9.12 -24.60 15.41
N PRO A 250 -9.20 -24.64 16.76
CA PRO A 250 -8.77 -25.79 17.54
C PRO A 250 -9.31 -27.11 17.00
N ALA A 251 -8.58 -28.19 17.23
CA ALA A 251 -8.90 -29.51 16.68
C ALA A 251 -9.02 -29.51 15.14
N LYS A 252 -8.17 -28.74 14.46
CA LYS A 252 -8.00 -28.69 12.99
C LYS A 252 -9.32 -28.40 12.23
N GLN A 253 -10.20 -27.62 12.83
CA GLN A 253 -11.51 -27.28 12.28
C GLN A 253 -11.48 -25.98 11.50
N LEU A 254 -12.41 -25.82 10.56
CA LEU A 254 -12.64 -24.59 9.83
C LEU A 254 -14.07 -24.10 10.10
N ALA A 255 -14.20 -22.92 10.72
CA ALA A 255 -15.49 -22.28 11.00
C ALA A 255 -16.20 -21.80 9.71
N PRO A 256 -17.53 -22.00 9.51
CA PRO A 256 -18.23 -21.68 8.26
C PRO A 256 -17.94 -20.29 7.69
N ALA A 257 -17.87 -19.28 8.55
CA ALA A 257 -17.41 -17.95 8.21
C ALA A 257 -15.88 -17.95 8.08
N ARG A 258 -15.38 -18.10 6.85
CA ARG A 258 -13.93 -18.09 6.57
C ARG A 258 -13.36 -16.67 6.72
N PRO A 259 -12.14 -16.50 7.24
CA PRO A 259 -11.46 -15.22 7.21
C PRO A 259 -11.33 -14.69 5.78
N ALA A 260 -11.70 -13.44 5.57
CA ALA A 260 -11.44 -12.70 4.34
C ALA A 260 -10.57 -11.50 4.69
N PHE A 261 -9.28 -11.61 4.37
CA PHE A 261 -8.28 -10.60 4.63
C PHE A 261 -8.24 -9.55 3.53
N THR A 262 -7.94 -8.32 3.91
CA THR A 262 -7.81 -7.17 3.01
C THR A 262 -6.55 -6.39 3.37
N ILE A 263 -5.81 -5.97 2.36
CA ILE A 263 -4.77 -4.95 2.48
C ILE A 263 -5.27 -3.74 1.70
N SER A 264 -5.60 -2.65 2.40
CA SER A 264 -6.16 -1.45 1.78
C SER A 264 -5.05 -0.42 1.59
N PHE A 265 -4.80 -0.01 0.35
CA PHE A 265 -3.86 1.07 0.05
C PHE A 265 -4.65 2.39 -0.04
N PRO A 266 -4.45 3.33 0.90
CA PRO A 266 -5.14 4.62 0.87
C PRO A 266 -4.64 5.51 -0.26
N ASN A 267 -5.50 6.40 -0.75
CA ASN A 267 -5.13 7.35 -1.79
C ASN A 267 -4.16 8.38 -1.23
N ARG A 268 -3.11 8.68 -1.98
CA ARG A 268 -2.30 9.87 -1.73
C ARG A 268 -3.17 11.10 -1.96
N LYS A 269 -3.10 12.04 -1.03
CA LYS A 269 -3.74 13.35 -1.18
C LYS A 269 -2.73 14.36 -1.70
N THR A 270 -3.13 15.19 -2.66
CA THR A 270 -2.25 16.18 -3.29
C THR A 270 -2.89 17.57 -3.28
N ILE A 271 -2.05 18.61 -3.24
CA ILE A 271 -2.49 19.99 -3.50
C ILE A 271 -2.42 20.21 -5.01
N TRP A 272 -3.53 20.61 -5.60
CA TRP A 272 -3.63 20.80 -7.05
C TRP A 272 -3.34 22.25 -7.38
N ARG A 273 -2.36 22.47 -8.25
CA ARG A 273 -1.89 23.78 -8.66
C ARG A 273 -2.10 23.99 -10.15
N TYR A 274 -3.01 24.88 -10.49
CA TYR A 274 -3.23 25.32 -11.87
C TYR A 274 -2.42 26.57 -12.15
N VAL A 275 -1.52 26.49 -13.12
CA VAL A 275 -0.73 27.61 -13.63
C VAL A 275 -1.31 28.01 -14.99
N VAL A 276 -2.10 29.08 -14.99
CA VAL A 276 -2.70 29.65 -16.21
C VAL A 276 -1.69 30.62 -16.83
N GLN A 277 -1.00 30.17 -17.88
CA GLN A 277 -0.12 30.96 -18.71
C GLN A 277 -0.92 31.66 -19.81
N MET A 278 -0.78 32.98 -19.89
CA MET A 278 -1.45 33.82 -20.87
C MET A 278 -0.49 34.21 -21.97
N GLN A 279 -0.89 34.00 -23.22
CA GLN A 279 -0.15 34.56 -24.35
C GLN A 279 -0.40 36.08 -24.44
N SER A 280 0.55 36.82 -25.02
CA SER A 280 0.40 38.27 -25.26
C SER A 280 -0.74 38.61 -26.23
N SER A 281 -1.22 37.63 -26.99
CA SER A 281 -2.40 37.70 -27.86
C SER A 281 -3.70 37.27 -27.17
N SER A 282 -3.65 36.71 -25.96
CA SER A 282 -4.83 36.18 -25.29
C SER A 282 -5.81 37.31 -24.95
N PRO A 283 -7.13 37.13 -25.11
CA PRO A 283 -8.11 38.15 -24.75
C PRO A 283 -8.02 38.59 -23.29
N LEU A 284 -7.64 37.65 -22.40
CA LEU A 284 -7.47 37.92 -20.98
C LEU A 284 -6.29 38.87 -20.73
N TYR A 285 -5.14 38.60 -21.35
CA TYR A 285 -3.98 39.48 -21.29
C TYR A 285 -4.28 40.86 -21.87
N LEU A 286 -4.89 40.90 -23.06
CA LEU A 286 -5.21 42.16 -23.75
C LEU A 286 -6.17 43.02 -22.93
N GLN A 287 -7.07 42.43 -22.16
CA GLN A 287 -7.91 43.17 -21.24
C GLN A 287 -7.13 43.65 -20.01
N MET A 288 -6.24 42.82 -19.45
CA MET A 288 -5.47 43.17 -18.26
C MET A 288 -4.41 44.24 -18.50
N LYS A 289 -3.78 44.28 -19.68
CA LYS A 289 -2.67 45.21 -19.98
C LYS A 289 -3.11 46.68 -19.97
N ASP A 290 -4.39 46.95 -20.27
CA ASP A 290 -4.92 48.30 -20.39
C ASP A 290 -5.51 48.80 -19.07
N LEU A 291 -5.54 47.96 -18.03
CA LEU A 291 -6.03 48.32 -16.70
C LEU A 291 -4.93 48.96 -15.85
N ASN A 292 -5.30 49.97 -15.07
CA ASN A 292 -4.43 50.47 -14.00
C ASN A 292 -4.28 49.42 -12.88
N PRO A 293 -3.33 49.58 -11.94
CA PRO A 293 -3.08 48.58 -10.90
C PRO A 293 -4.29 48.24 -10.02
N ALA A 294 -5.13 49.22 -9.68
CA ALA A 294 -6.30 49.00 -8.83
C ALA A 294 -7.39 48.19 -9.56
N ASP A 295 -7.69 48.58 -10.80
CA ASP A 295 -8.68 47.89 -11.63
C ASP A 295 -8.22 46.48 -12.00
N LYS A 296 -6.91 46.28 -12.17
CA LYS A 296 -6.32 44.97 -12.41
C LYS A 296 -6.49 44.03 -11.22
N ILE A 297 -6.35 44.52 -9.99
CA ILE A 297 -6.64 43.74 -8.78
C ILE A 297 -8.12 43.34 -8.73
N GLN A 298 -9.03 44.28 -8.99
CA GLN A 298 -10.46 44.00 -9.05
C GLN A 298 -10.79 42.97 -10.13
N PHE A 299 -10.23 43.15 -11.33
CA PHE A 299 -10.38 42.22 -12.45
C PHE A 299 -9.90 40.82 -12.09
N LEU A 300 -8.69 40.70 -11.53
CA LEU A 300 -8.17 39.41 -11.09
C LEU A 300 -9.09 38.74 -10.06
N ASN A 301 -9.72 39.50 -9.16
CA ASN A 301 -10.67 38.96 -8.17
C ASN A 301 -11.97 38.42 -8.78
N THR A 302 -12.28 38.78 -10.03
CA THR A 302 -13.38 38.18 -10.79
C THR A 302 -13.03 36.81 -11.37
N LEU A 303 -11.75 36.44 -11.40
CA LEU A 303 -11.27 35.19 -11.99
C LEU A 303 -11.20 34.09 -10.93
N LYS A 304 -11.79 32.93 -11.22
CA LYS A 304 -11.85 31.80 -10.30
C LYS A 304 -11.70 30.47 -11.02
N ILE A 305 -11.08 29.50 -10.36
CA ILE A 305 -11.25 28.09 -10.71
C ILE A 305 -12.31 27.51 -9.79
N GLU A 306 -13.34 26.92 -10.36
CA GLU A 306 -14.49 26.40 -9.63
C GLU A 306 -14.76 24.96 -10.01
N SER A 307 -15.24 24.21 -9.02
CA SER A 307 -15.67 22.84 -9.19
C SER A 307 -17.17 22.70 -8.97
N ASN A 308 -17.79 21.69 -9.58
CA ASN A 308 -19.13 21.22 -9.21
C ASN A 308 -19.16 20.46 -7.86
N ASP A 309 -18.01 20.20 -7.24
CA ASP A 309 -17.90 19.65 -5.89
C ASP A 309 -17.56 20.75 -4.88
N PRO A 310 -18.42 21.02 -3.86
CA PRO A 310 -18.16 22.06 -2.88
C PRO A 310 -16.95 21.78 -1.96
N ASN A 311 -16.45 20.53 -1.93
CA ASN A 311 -15.26 20.16 -1.17
C ASN A 311 -13.96 20.42 -1.96
N VAL A 312 -14.06 20.72 -3.25
CA VAL A 312 -12.93 20.99 -4.15
C VAL A 312 -12.88 22.49 -4.43
N VAL A 313 -12.27 23.24 -3.51
CA VAL A 313 -12.19 24.70 -3.56
C VAL A 313 -10.77 25.16 -3.89
N PHE A 314 -10.65 26.12 -4.81
CA PHE A 314 -9.38 26.71 -5.21
C PHE A 314 -9.29 28.18 -4.77
N THR A 315 -8.07 28.61 -4.44
CA THR A 315 -7.75 30.01 -4.15
C THR A 315 -6.62 30.48 -5.03
N ARG A 316 -6.66 31.75 -5.44
CA ARG A 316 -5.57 32.35 -6.22
C ARG A 316 -4.37 32.56 -5.29
N SER A 317 -3.26 31.90 -5.55
CA SER A 317 -2.04 32.01 -4.74
C SER A 317 -1.06 33.06 -5.30
N ALA A 318 -1.04 33.26 -6.62
CA ALA A 318 -0.20 34.27 -7.27
C ALA A 318 -0.83 34.79 -8.57
N ALA A 319 -0.44 35.99 -8.97
CA ALA A 319 -0.80 36.56 -10.26
C ALA A 319 0.29 37.52 -10.77
N THR A 320 0.54 37.46 -12.07
CA THR A 320 1.40 38.34 -12.86
C THR A 320 0.67 38.67 -14.16
N ASP A 321 1.31 39.48 -15.00
CA ASP A 321 0.76 39.88 -16.30
C ASP A 321 0.60 38.71 -17.26
N PHE A 322 1.44 37.68 -17.12
CA PHE A 322 1.47 36.52 -18.02
C PHE A 322 1.05 35.21 -17.35
N SER A 323 0.84 35.21 -16.04
CA SER A 323 0.54 33.98 -15.30
C SER A 323 -0.36 34.21 -14.11
N ILE A 324 -1.36 33.36 -13.93
CA ILE A 324 -2.20 33.30 -12.74
C ILE A 324 -2.12 31.89 -12.15
N VAL A 325 -1.92 31.81 -10.84
CA VAL A 325 -1.76 30.54 -10.12
C VAL A 325 -2.93 30.36 -9.16
N PHE A 326 -3.57 29.20 -9.25
CA PHE A 326 -4.63 28.76 -8.34
C PHE A 326 -4.23 27.45 -7.67
N GLU A 327 -4.48 27.34 -6.37
CA GLU A 327 -4.16 26.16 -5.56
C GLU A 327 -5.39 25.67 -4.80
N SER A 328 -5.55 24.35 -4.71
CA SER A 328 -6.61 23.76 -3.89
C SER A 328 -6.38 24.10 -2.43
N THR A 329 -7.44 24.50 -1.74
CA THR A 329 -7.40 24.89 -0.31
C THR A 329 -7.19 23.71 0.62
N GLN A 330 -7.51 22.51 0.15
CA GLN A 330 -7.34 21.25 0.86
C GLN A 330 -6.67 20.20 -0.04
N PRO A 331 -5.95 19.23 0.54
CA PRO A 331 -5.44 18.09 -0.20
C PRO A 331 -6.60 17.22 -0.75
N ILE A 332 -6.56 16.96 -2.05
CA ILE A 332 -7.55 16.15 -2.76
C ILE A 332 -6.97 14.75 -2.95
N ALA A 333 -7.74 13.73 -2.57
CA ALA A 333 -7.33 12.34 -2.77
C ALA A 333 -7.25 12.02 -4.26
N LEU A 334 -6.13 11.49 -4.71
CA LEU A 334 -5.98 11.05 -6.10
C LEU A 334 -6.96 9.94 -6.40
N GLN A 335 -7.58 10.03 -7.56
CA GLN A 335 -8.51 9.04 -8.07
C GLN A 335 -8.27 8.88 -9.56
N GLU A 336 -8.47 7.68 -10.06
CA GLU A 336 -8.39 7.44 -11.49
C GLU A 336 -9.53 8.14 -12.25
N ARG A 337 -10.68 8.26 -11.59
CA ARG A 337 -11.82 9.05 -12.05
C ARG A 337 -12.35 9.85 -10.88
N TYR A 338 -12.35 11.16 -11.04
CA TYR A 338 -12.88 12.08 -10.05
C TYR A 338 -14.38 12.22 -10.25
N LEU A 339 -15.12 12.00 -9.16
CA LEU A 339 -16.56 12.21 -9.08
C LEU A 339 -16.84 13.29 -8.04
N ALA A 340 -17.87 14.10 -8.28
CA ALA A 340 -18.36 15.07 -7.32
C ALA A 340 -19.13 14.37 -6.18
N SER A 341 -18.87 14.78 -4.94
CA SER A 341 -19.34 14.10 -3.73
C SER A 341 -20.86 13.99 -3.59
N ALA A 342 -21.63 14.89 -4.20
CA ALA A 342 -23.07 15.01 -3.98
C ALA A 342 -23.93 14.15 -4.92
N VAL A 343 -23.42 13.79 -6.11
CA VAL A 343 -24.28 13.27 -7.21
C VAL A 343 -23.68 12.06 -7.95
N ASN A 344 -22.48 11.59 -7.59
CA ASN A 344 -21.70 10.62 -8.40
C ASN A 344 -21.49 11.08 -9.86
N ASP A 345 -21.69 12.36 -10.15
CA ASP A 345 -21.39 12.97 -11.44
C ASP A 345 -19.88 13.11 -11.61
N PRO A 346 -19.35 13.13 -12.84
CA PRO A 346 -17.96 13.51 -13.08
C PRO A 346 -17.63 14.83 -12.40
N LEU A 347 -16.44 14.92 -11.79
CA LEU A 347 -15.92 16.19 -11.34
C LEU A 347 -15.78 17.10 -12.57
N HIS A 348 -16.21 18.34 -12.46
CA HIS A 348 -16.05 19.36 -13.47
C HIS A 348 -15.31 20.50 -12.82
N ILE A 349 -14.23 20.96 -13.47
CA ILE A 349 -13.42 22.08 -13.02
C ILE A 349 -13.35 23.07 -14.16
N ASN A 350 -13.76 24.31 -13.92
CA ASN A 350 -13.81 25.36 -14.92
C ASN A 350 -13.03 26.58 -14.45
N PHE A 351 -12.36 27.24 -15.40
CA PHE A 351 -11.82 28.58 -15.20
C PHE A 351 -12.85 29.61 -15.65
N ASN A 352 -13.34 30.41 -14.72
CA ASN A 352 -14.48 31.29 -14.87
C ASN A 352 -14.11 32.75 -14.60
N ARG A 353 -14.90 33.66 -15.19
CA ARG A 353 -14.90 35.09 -14.89
C ARG A 353 -16.28 35.55 -14.44
N TYR A 354 -16.31 36.35 -13.38
CA TYR A 354 -17.51 36.93 -12.78
C TYR A 354 -17.55 38.46 -12.96
N PRO A 355 -18.09 39.00 -14.07
CA PRO A 355 -18.14 40.45 -14.28
C PRO A 355 -19.10 41.16 -13.29
N GLY A 356 -19.94 40.41 -12.58
CA GLY A 356 -20.90 40.90 -11.58
C GLY A 356 -21.70 39.74 -10.97
N PRO A 357 -22.75 40.02 -10.18
CA PRO A 357 -23.68 39.01 -9.69
C PRO A 357 -24.46 38.41 -10.87
N GLY A 358 -24.19 37.15 -11.22
CA GLY A 358 -24.82 36.49 -12.35
C GLY A 358 -24.07 35.25 -12.82
N THR A 359 -24.47 34.74 -13.98
CA THR A 359 -23.86 33.55 -14.59
C THR A 359 -22.40 33.84 -14.96
N PRO A 360 -21.44 32.99 -14.52
CA PRO A 360 -20.05 33.16 -14.92
C PRO A 360 -19.88 33.05 -16.42
N THR A 361 -18.91 33.80 -16.96
CA THR A 361 -18.35 33.52 -18.28
C THR A 361 -17.29 32.44 -18.14
N VAL A 362 -17.50 31.29 -18.77
CA VAL A 362 -16.52 30.20 -18.78
C VAL A 362 -15.37 30.58 -19.74
N LEU A 363 -14.19 30.83 -19.18
CA LEU A 363 -12.98 31.12 -19.95
C LEU A 363 -12.34 29.83 -20.47
N ARG A 364 -12.39 28.76 -19.67
CA ARG A 364 -12.00 27.42 -20.08
C ARG A 364 -12.78 26.37 -19.31
N ALA A 365 -13.46 25.50 -20.03
CA ALA A 365 -14.20 24.37 -19.45
C ALA A 365 -13.29 23.15 -19.28
N SER A 366 -13.67 22.24 -18.37
CA SER A 366 -13.08 20.91 -18.23
C SER A 366 -11.56 20.93 -18.08
N LEU A 367 -11.08 21.68 -17.09
CA LEU A 367 -9.66 21.71 -16.75
C LEU A 367 -9.17 20.28 -16.44
N PRO A 368 -7.97 19.91 -16.92
CA PRO A 368 -7.41 18.59 -16.69
C PRO A 368 -7.13 18.35 -15.20
N TYR A 369 -7.06 17.08 -14.82
CA TYR A 369 -6.61 16.65 -13.49
C TYR A 369 -5.10 16.46 -13.46
N PRO A 370 -4.49 16.40 -12.26
CA PRO A 370 -3.10 15.98 -12.13
C PRO A 370 -2.81 14.67 -12.85
N SER A 371 -1.72 14.63 -13.62
CA SER A 371 -1.13 13.36 -14.04
C SER A 371 -0.41 12.72 -12.88
N THR A 372 -0.58 11.40 -12.70
CA THR A 372 0.18 10.62 -11.70
C THR A 372 1.69 10.62 -11.95
N ASP A 373 2.11 10.85 -13.20
CA ASP A 373 3.52 10.84 -13.60
C ASP A 373 4.28 12.10 -13.15
N MET A 374 3.55 13.18 -12.85
CA MET A 374 4.12 14.47 -12.42
C MET A 374 4.16 14.63 -10.90
N ILE A 375 3.73 13.62 -10.16
CA ILE A 375 3.55 13.69 -8.71
C ILE A 375 4.89 13.50 -8.01
N ASN A 376 5.43 14.59 -7.47
CA ASN A 376 6.62 14.54 -6.63
C ASN A 376 6.29 13.98 -5.23
N ALA A 377 6.24 12.65 -5.13
CA ALA A 377 5.94 11.94 -3.90
C ALA A 377 7.03 12.05 -2.81
N LEU A 378 8.18 12.69 -3.11
CA LEU A 378 9.29 12.88 -2.17
C LEU A 378 9.11 14.11 -1.28
N ASN A 379 8.12 14.98 -1.55
CA ASN A 379 7.87 16.16 -0.73
C ASN A 379 6.93 15.84 0.45
N PRO A 380 7.40 15.98 1.71
CA PRO A 380 6.64 15.57 2.89
C PRO A 380 5.49 16.52 3.29
N ASN A 381 5.49 17.79 2.87
CA ASN A 381 4.58 18.80 3.43
C ASN A 381 3.32 19.06 2.60
N ALA A 382 3.35 18.71 1.32
CA ALA A 382 2.20 18.58 0.44
C ALA A 382 2.76 18.04 -0.86
N VAL A 383 2.24 16.90 -1.32
CA VAL A 383 2.59 16.43 -2.65
C VAL A 383 1.88 17.36 -3.64
N LEU A 384 2.66 18.26 -4.24
CA LEU A 384 2.17 19.23 -5.20
C LEU A 384 1.94 18.56 -6.55
N SER A 385 0.81 18.87 -7.16
CA SER A 385 0.45 18.42 -8.49
C SER A 385 0.27 19.65 -9.40
N GLU A 386 1.24 19.91 -10.26
CA GLU A 386 1.21 21.08 -11.15
C GLU A 386 0.54 20.77 -12.49
N ILE A 387 -0.31 21.69 -12.92
CA ILE A 387 -1.10 21.61 -14.14
C ILE A 387 -0.92 22.92 -14.91
N PHE A 388 -0.32 22.82 -16.09
CA PHE A 388 -0.07 23.98 -16.94
C PHE A 388 -1.19 24.17 -17.96
N LEU A 389 -1.75 25.37 -18.00
CA LEU A 389 -2.80 25.77 -18.92
C LEU A 389 -2.32 26.96 -19.73
N THR A 390 -2.22 26.80 -21.05
CA THR A 390 -1.97 27.94 -21.95
C THR A 390 -3.29 28.41 -22.54
N ILE A 391 -3.60 29.70 -22.39
CA ILE A 391 -4.81 30.35 -22.91
C ILE A 391 -4.50 31.61 -23.72
#